data_AF-A0A316KFR8-F1
#
_entry.id   AF-A0A316KFR8-F1
#
_cell.length_a   1.000
_cell.length_b   1.000
_cell.length_c   1.000
_cell.angle_alpha   90.00
_cell.angle_beta   90.00
_cell.angle_gamma   90.00
#
_symmetry.space_group_name_H-M   'P 1'
#
loop_
_entity.id
_entity.type
_entity.pdbx_description
1 polymer ?
#
loop_
_entity_poly.entity_id
_entity_poly.type
_entity_poly.pdbx_seq_one_letter_code
_entity_poly.pdbx_strand_id
1 'polypeptide(L)'
;MKAFKITLALGALLTLAACKKEAVINGGSGLDDWTDATHGYNATPNYDVVFNQNEVMRLDFVIEPEYWQAMQDDIESIYGGSTGGGPGGGGGFSDQTPMYIPVQMFFNGKQWYDVGLRYKGNSSLSFAYQSGNGKLPLRIKTNHFENENPNINGQSFYGFQQLSLSSNYKDDSYLHEKMAADVFRDFGVPAPKTAFYRIYVDYGDGPIYFGLYTMCEVVFDSPMLNRSFGNTTGNVYKPDADGAYLNSTSLSAFNDMEFPLKSGTDYSYDDAREFINALISDTRTTDPAAWRSTLEQHIDMELYLKYLAANTTIRNWDTYGLMTHNYYLYNNPSSNKFVWIPWDNNEAFTDGPGGGGGMGGGMSAMEFDFSNLSSTPTGANGDVAWPLLEYIYDDPVYKAQYDSYIDEFLLTAFNTSNLTNQANYYHNLIAPYVTGADGEISGYTNISSASAFNSSVTDFVSFISTRWTEADNYTP
;
A
#
# COMPACT_ATOMS: atom_id res chain seq x y z
N MET A 1 -43.21 -50.49 53.70
CA MET A 1 -42.77 -49.33 52.91
C MET A 1 -41.74 -49.81 51.90
N LYS A 2 -42.01 -49.52 50.62
CA LYS A 2 -41.20 -49.94 49.47
C LYS A 2 -39.90 -49.11 49.42
N ALA A 3 -38.78 -49.74 49.09
CA ALA A 3 -37.61 -49.05 48.57
C ALA A 3 -37.08 -49.86 47.37
N PHE A 4 -37.33 -49.33 46.18
CA PHE A 4 -36.73 -49.77 44.92
C PHE A 4 -35.22 -49.48 44.96
N LYS A 5 -34.38 -50.45 44.59
CA LYS A 5 -33.01 -50.18 44.15
C LYS A 5 -32.88 -50.66 42.70
N ILE A 6 -32.84 -49.67 41.81
CA ILE A 6 -32.48 -49.81 40.40
C ILE A 6 -30.96 -49.84 40.36
N THR A 7 -30.37 -50.94 39.89
CA THR A 7 -28.95 -50.98 39.53
C THR A 7 -28.87 -50.91 38.01
N LEU A 8 -28.54 -49.72 37.50
CA LEU A 8 -28.29 -49.44 36.10
C LEU A 8 -26.90 -49.99 35.73
N ALA A 9 -26.83 -50.86 34.72
CA ALA A 9 -25.56 -51.33 34.17
C ALA A 9 -24.93 -50.21 33.32
N LEU A 10 -23.77 -49.71 33.75
CA LEU A 10 -22.95 -48.78 32.95
C LEU A 10 -22.19 -49.60 31.89
N GLY A 11 -22.61 -49.49 30.63
CA GLY A 11 -21.79 -49.88 29.48
C GLY A 11 -20.73 -48.81 29.24
N ALA A 12 -19.45 -49.16 29.40
CA ALA A 12 -18.34 -48.29 29.02
C ALA A 12 -18.23 -48.27 27.48
N LEU A 13 -18.66 -47.17 26.85
CA LEU A 13 -18.27 -46.85 25.48
C LEU A 13 -16.81 -46.39 25.50
N LEU A 14 -15.90 -47.21 24.96
CA LEU A 14 -14.56 -46.74 24.59
C LEU A 14 -14.69 -45.82 23.36
N THR A 15 -14.56 -44.52 23.57
CA THR A 15 -14.30 -43.57 22.50
C THR A 15 -12.82 -43.67 22.12
N LEU A 16 -12.53 -44.37 21.02
CA LEU A 16 -11.23 -44.29 20.36
C LEU A 16 -11.09 -42.90 19.74
N ALA A 17 -10.40 -42.00 20.44
CA ALA A 17 -9.89 -40.76 19.86
C ALA A 17 -8.78 -41.11 18.85
N ALA A 18 -9.16 -41.23 17.58
CA ALA A 18 -8.21 -41.30 16.47
C ALA A 18 -7.60 -39.91 16.26
N CYS A 19 -6.62 -39.56 17.08
CA CYS A 19 -5.71 -38.45 16.80
C CYS A 19 -4.80 -38.89 15.66
N LYS A 20 -5.25 -38.74 14.41
CA LYS A 20 -4.34 -38.85 13.26
C LYS A 20 -3.36 -37.68 13.38
N LYS A 21 -2.10 -38.00 13.64
CA LYS A 21 -0.98 -37.06 13.47
C LYS A 21 -0.93 -36.74 11.98
N GLU A 22 -1.53 -35.63 11.56
CA GLU A 22 -1.31 -35.09 10.22
C GLU A 22 0.19 -34.88 10.07
N ALA A 23 0.77 -35.51 9.05
CA ALA A 23 2.17 -35.29 8.74
C ALA A 23 2.28 -33.85 8.24
N VAL A 24 2.99 -33.00 9.00
CA VAL A 24 3.36 -31.67 8.52
C VAL A 24 4.22 -31.88 7.27
N ILE A 25 3.68 -31.56 6.10
CA ILE A 25 4.45 -31.53 4.86
C ILE A 25 5.29 -30.25 4.96
N ASN A 26 6.61 -30.43 5.04
CA ASN A 26 7.54 -29.33 4.91
C ASN A 26 7.52 -28.85 3.45
N GLY A 27 7.47 -27.54 3.23
CA GLY A 27 7.57 -26.96 1.90
C GLY A 27 8.86 -27.38 1.19
N GLY A 28 8.81 -27.46 -0.14
CA GLY A 28 9.93 -27.84 -1.01
C GLY A 28 10.03 -29.32 -1.35
N SER A 29 9.15 -30.18 -0.82
CA SER A 29 9.16 -31.60 -1.15
C SER A 29 8.87 -31.84 -2.63
N GLY A 30 9.88 -32.30 -3.38
CA GLY A 30 9.76 -32.61 -4.81
C GLY A 30 9.81 -31.41 -5.74
N LEU A 31 10.29 -30.26 -5.26
CA LEU A 31 10.45 -29.02 -6.02
C LEU A 31 11.93 -28.71 -6.22
N ASP A 32 12.42 -28.84 -7.46
CA ASP A 32 13.86 -28.78 -7.78
C ASP A 32 14.50 -27.41 -7.52
N ASP A 33 13.75 -26.31 -7.66
CA ASP A 33 14.24 -24.94 -7.45
C ASP A 33 14.21 -24.50 -5.98
N TRP A 34 13.57 -25.29 -5.10
CA TRP A 34 13.33 -24.89 -3.73
C TRP A 34 14.61 -24.92 -2.88
N THR A 35 14.87 -23.81 -2.20
CA THR A 35 15.84 -23.75 -1.10
C THR A 35 15.25 -22.97 0.06
N ASP A 36 15.70 -23.24 1.28
CA ASP A 36 15.26 -22.50 2.46
C ASP A 36 15.53 -20.99 2.36
N ALA A 37 16.57 -20.58 1.62
CA ALA A 37 16.91 -19.17 1.45
C ALA A 37 16.07 -18.44 0.39
N THR A 38 15.53 -19.16 -0.60
CA THR A 38 14.79 -18.56 -1.72
C THR A 38 13.28 -18.73 -1.58
N HIS A 39 12.83 -19.84 -1.02
CA HIS A 39 11.42 -20.22 -0.92
C HIS A 39 10.96 -20.45 0.52
N GLY A 40 11.86 -20.77 1.44
CA GLY A 40 11.46 -21.14 2.81
C GLY A 40 10.69 -20.05 3.53
N TYR A 41 9.77 -20.45 4.40
CA TYR A 41 9.01 -19.55 5.28
C TYR A 41 9.93 -18.70 6.17
N ASN A 42 11.02 -19.32 6.65
CA ASN A 42 12.01 -18.69 7.51
C ASN A 42 13.17 -18.05 6.73
N ALA A 43 13.03 -17.90 5.40
CA ALA A 43 14.02 -17.19 4.60
C ALA A 43 14.22 -15.78 5.16
N THR A 44 15.47 -15.39 5.38
CA THR A 44 15.77 -14.00 5.72
C THR A 44 15.43 -13.12 4.51
N PRO A 45 14.61 -12.06 4.66
CA PRO A 45 14.23 -11.21 3.54
C PRO A 45 15.44 -10.63 2.82
N ASN A 46 15.57 -10.93 1.52
CA ASN A 46 16.69 -10.48 0.70
C ASN A 46 16.31 -9.24 -0.12
N TYR A 47 16.43 -8.07 0.51
CA TYR A 47 16.13 -6.79 -0.14
C TYR A 47 17.02 -6.46 -1.33
N ASP A 48 18.28 -6.91 -1.34
CA ASP A 48 19.20 -6.62 -2.45
C ASP A 48 18.81 -7.37 -3.73
N VAL A 49 18.08 -8.49 -3.59
CA VAL A 49 17.55 -9.27 -4.71
C VAL A 49 16.16 -8.81 -5.14
N VAL A 50 15.24 -8.64 -4.18
CA VAL A 50 13.82 -8.33 -4.48
C VAL A 50 13.59 -6.84 -4.71
N PHE A 51 14.35 -5.99 -4.04
CA PHE A 51 14.26 -4.53 -4.17
C PHE A 51 15.60 -3.96 -4.62
N ASN A 52 16.21 -4.58 -5.64
CA ASN A 52 17.43 -4.04 -6.25
C ASN A 52 17.15 -2.65 -6.82
N GLN A 53 17.93 -1.66 -6.38
CA GLN A 53 17.75 -0.26 -6.73
C GLN A 53 18.43 0.12 -8.06
N ASN A 54 19.25 -0.78 -8.62
CA ASN A 54 20.14 -0.47 -9.74
C ASN A 54 19.85 -1.27 -11.01
N GLU A 55 18.81 -2.10 -11.01
CA GLU A 55 18.48 -2.97 -12.13
C GLU A 55 16.97 -2.99 -12.36
N VAL A 56 16.57 -3.17 -13.61
CA VAL A 56 15.19 -3.49 -13.97
C VAL A 56 15.04 -5.00 -14.02
N MET A 57 14.37 -5.54 -13.01
CA MET A 57 14.18 -6.97 -12.87
C MET A 57 13.13 -7.49 -13.85
N ARG A 58 13.02 -8.81 -14.00
CA ARG A 58 12.00 -9.48 -14.82
C ARG A 58 11.29 -10.53 -13.99
N LEU A 59 9.96 -10.54 -14.09
CA LEU A 59 9.12 -11.64 -13.64
C LEU A 59 8.32 -12.19 -14.82
N ASP A 60 8.30 -13.50 -14.93
CA ASP A 60 7.44 -14.22 -15.87
C ASP A 60 6.37 -14.97 -15.09
N PHE A 61 5.12 -14.83 -15.50
CA PHE A 61 4.00 -15.60 -15.02
C PHE A 61 3.51 -16.52 -16.13
N VAL A 62 3.45 -17.81 -15.86
CA VAL A 62 2.78 -18.79 -16.72
C VAL A 62 1.46 -19.16 -16.07
N ILE A 63 0.38 -18.94 -16.80
CA ILE A 63 -1.00 -19.08 -16.34
C ILE A 63 -1.67 -20.13 -17.21
N GLU A 64 -2.32 -21.13 -16.61
CA GLU A 64 -3.10 -22.08 -17.39
C GLU A 64 -4.31 -21.36 -18.01
N PRO A 65 -4.68 -21.66 -19.28
CA PRO A 65 -5.75 -20.94 -19.99
C PRO A 65 -7.08 -20.87 -19.22
N GLU A 66 -7.43 -21.91 -18.48
CA GLU A 66 -8.61 -21.96 -17.62
C GLU A 66 -8.58 -20.94 -16.47
N TYR A 67 -7.42 -20.76 -15.84
CA TYR A 67 -7.24 -19.79 -14.77
C TYR A 67 -7.18 -18.37 -15.32
N TRP A 68 -6.57 -18.18 -16.50
CA TRP A 68 -6.62 -16.90 -17.19
C TRP A 68 -8.06 -16.49 -17.51
N GLN A 69 -8.87 -17.42 -18.06
CA GLN A 69 -10.28 -17.17 -18.34
C GLN A 69 -11.06 -16.83 -17.07
N ALA A 70 -10.84 -17.58 -15.98
CA ALA A 70 -11.49 -17.30 -14.69
C ALA A 70 -11.14 -15.90 -14.17
N MET A 71 -9.88 -15.47 -14.30
CA MET A 71 -9.43 -14.13 -13.93
C MET A 71 -10.07 -13.02 -14.80
N GLN A 72 -10.33 -13.29 -16.09
CA GLN A 72 -11.03 -12.34 -16.95
C GLN A 72 -12.54 -12.28 -16.66
N ASP A 73 -13.16 -13.44 -16.39
CA ASP A 73 -14.58 -13.50 -16.03
C ASP A 73 -14.84 -12.79 -14.70
N ASP A 74 -13.92 -12.89 -13.74
CA ASP A 74 -14.00 -12.22 -12.45
C ASP A 74 -13.98 -10.69 -12.62
N ILE A 75 -13.00 -10.13 -13.34
CA ILE A 75 -12.93 -8.68 -13.55
C ILE A 75 -14.10 -8.15 -14.39
N GLU A 76 -14.60 -8.91 -15.37
CA GLU A 76 -15.80 -8.58 -16.13
C GLU A 76 -17.05 -8.60 -15.23
N SER A 77 -17.15 -9.52 -14.27
CA SER A 77 -18.27 -9.53 -13.32
C SER A 77 -18.26 -8.31 -12.39
N ILE A 78 -17.07 -7.80 -12.06
CA ILE A 78 -16.88 -6.64 -11.18
C ILE A 78 -17.15 -5.32 -11.95
N TYR A 79 -16.68 -5.20 -13.20
CA TYR A 79 -16.66 -3.93 -13.93
C TYR A 79 -17.39 -3.92 -15.29
N GLY A 80 -17.67 -5.07 -15.89
CA GLY A 80 -18.25 -5.20 -17.24
C GLY A 80 -19.65 -4.60 -17.42
N GLY A 81 -20.43 -4.54 -16.34
CA GLY A 81 -21.74 -3.88 -16.32
C GLY A 81 -21.74 -2.44 -15.79
N SER A 82 -20.60 -1.94 -15.30
CA SER A 82 -20.52 -0.67 -14.59
C SER A 82 -20.12 0.47 -15.54
N THR A 83 -21.04 1.42 -15.76
CA THR A 83 -20.66 2.73 -16.31
C THR A 83 -19.89 3.49 -15.21
N GLY A 84 -18.55 3.50 -15.32
CA GLY A 84 -17.63 4.02 -14.32
C GLY A 84 -18.08 5.30 -13.63
N GLY A 85 -18.05 5.30 -12.30
CA GLY A 85 -18.07 6.51 -11.49
C GLY A 85 -16.80 7.31 -11.79
N GLY A 86 -16.93 8.36 -12.60
CA GLY A 86 -15.85 9.28 -12.86
C GLY A 86 -15.47 10.08 -11.60
N PRO A 87 -14.28 10.71 -11.57
CA PRO A 87 -13.89 11.58 -10.48
C PRO A 87 -14.93 12.70 -10.31
N GLY A 88 -15.65 12.69 -9.17
CA GLY A 88 -16.63 13.73 -8.82
C GLY A 88 -18.11 13.37 -9.00
N GLY A 89 -18.48 12.13 -9.35
CA GLY A 89 -19.87 11.66 -9.40
C GLY A 89 -20.10 10.48 -8.45
N GLY A 90 -21.04 10.61 -7.50
CA GLY A 90 -21.32 9.68 -6.38
C GLY A 90 -21.79 8.26 -6.72
N GLY A 91 -21.14 7.57 -7.66
CA GLY A 91 -21.17 6.11 -7.80
C GLY A 91 -19.84 5.55 -7.29
N GLY A 92 -19.88 4.73 -6.24
CA GLY A 92 -18.69 4.11 -5.64
C GLY A 92 -18.01 3.09 -6.57
N PHE A 93 -16.73 2.81 -6.28
CA PHE A 93 -16.04 1.64 -6.83
C PHE A 93 -16.64 0.35 -6.24
N SER A 94 -16.38 -0.80 -6.88
CA SER A 94 -16.82 -2.08 -6.31
C SER A 94 -16.02 -2.41 -5.06
N ASP A 95 -16.70 -2.80 -3.97
CA ASP A 95 -16.06 -3.31 -2.75
C ASP A 95 -15.55 -4.76 -2.93
N GLN A 96 -15.84 -5.39 -4.07
CA GLN A 96 -15.39 -6.76 -4.37
C GLN A 96 -13.89 -6.78 -4.69
N THR A 97 -13.16 -7.59 -3.93
CA THR A 97 -11.74 -7.84 -4.19
C THR A 97 -11.60 -8.90 -5.28
N PRO A 98 -10.84 -8.64 -6.37
CA PRO A 98 -10.60 -9.65 -7.41
C PRO A 98 -10.02 -10.95 -6.87
N MET A 99 -10.38 -12.07 -7.49
CA MET A 99 -9.96 -13.40 -7.03
C MET A 99 -8.47 -13.67 -7.27
N TYR A 100 -7.88 -14.52 -6.42
CA TYR A 100 -6.57 -15.10 -6.70
C TYR A 100 -6.69 -16.33 -7.62
N ILE A 101 -5.77 -16.43 -8.56
CA ILE A 101 -5.55 -17.62 -9.39
C ILE A 101 -4.13 -18.18 -9.19
N PRO A 102 -3.93 -19.50 -9.31
CA PRO A 102 -2.60 -20.09 -9.22
C PRO A 102 -1.83 -19.85 -10.52
N VAL A 103 -0.55 -19.45 -10.39
CA VAL A 103 0.36 -19.24 -11.52
C VAL A 103 1.73 -19.82 -11.22
N GLN A 104 2.48 -20.18 -12.26
CA GLN A 104 3.91 -20.46 -12.11
C GLN A 104 4.67 -19.16 -12.30
N MET A 105 5.43 -18.73 -11.30
CA MET A 105 6.21 -17.49 -11.34
C MET A 105 7.69 -17.82 -11.52
N PHE A 106 8.36 -17.17 -12.47
CA PHE A 106 9.79 -17.38 -12.72
C PHE A 106 10.59 -16.10 -12.48
N PHE A 107 11.73 -16.26 -11.82
CA PHE A 107 12.67 -15.19 -11.55
C PHE A 107 14.10 -15.73 -11.50
N ASN A 108 15.00 -15.13 -12.28
CA ASN A 108 16.43 -15.50 -12.33
C ASN A 108 16.67 -17.02 -12.46
N GLY A 109 15.90 -17.65 -13.35
CA GLY A 109 16.01 -19.08 -13.67
C GLY A 109 15.48 -20.04 -12.60
N LYS A 110 14.70 -19.55 -11.63
CA LYS A 110 14.01 -20.38 -10.63
C LYS A 110 12.51 -20.23 -10.75
N GLN A 111 11.78 -21.29 -10.45
CA GLN A 111 10.33 -21.33 -10.37
C GLN A 111 9.83 -21.22 -8.93
N TRP A 112 8.81 -20.38 -8.73
CA TRP A 112 7.91 -20.38 -7.58
C TRP A 112 6.58 -20.97 -8.04
N TYR A 113 6.09 -21.94 -7.27
CA TYR A 113 5.02 -22.83 -7.70
C TYR A 113 3.67 -22.38 -7.15
N ASP A 114 2.61 -22.47 -7.95
CA ASP A 114 1.22 -22.16 -7.56
C ASP A 114 1.09 -20.86 -6.75
N VAL A 115 1.78 -19.82 -7.22
CA VAL A 115 1.75 -18.49 -6.63
C VAL A 115 0.36 -17.90 -6.84
N GLY A 116 -0.21 -17.27 -5.80
CA GLY A 116 -1.42 -16.49 -5.95
C GLY A 116 -1.15 -15.19 -6.68
N LEU A 117 -1.76 -15.03 -7.86
CA LEU A 117 -1.81 -13.77 -8.61
C LEU A 117 -3.24 -13.26 -8.70
N ARG A 118 -3.46 -11.96 -8.53
CA ARG A 118 -4.75 -11.30 -8.77
C ARG A 118 -4.58 -9.86 -9.22
N TYR A 119 -5.64 -9.27 -9.76
CA TYR A 119 -5.74 -7.82 -9.91
C TYR A 119 -5.92 -7.09 -8.56
N LYS A 120 -5.51 -5.82 -8.47
CA LYS A 120 -5.65 -4.97 -7.26
C LYS A 120 -6.03 -3.53 -7.58
N GLY A 121 -6.50 -2.82 -6.58
CA GLY A 121 -6.76 -1.37 -6.66
C GLY A 121 -8.15 -1.05 -7.18
N ASN A 122 -8.46 0.25 -7.15
CA ASN A 122 -9.76 0.80 -7.48
C ASN A 122 -9.67 1.51 -8.84
N SER A 123 -9.44 2.83 -8.84
CA SER A 123 -9.36 3.67 -10.05
C SER A 123 -8.35 3.17 -11.09
N SER A 124 -7.14 2.79 -10.67
CA SER A 124 -6.09 2.26 -11.56
C SER A 124 -6.46 0.94 -12.22
N LEU A 125 -7.37 0.17 -11.62
CA LEU A 125 -7.88 -1.07 -12.18
C LEU A 125 -9.11 -0.80 -13.05
N SER A 126 -10.11 -0.12 -12.51
CA SER A 126 -11.39 0.12 -13.19
C SER A 126 -11.24 0.93 -14.47
N PHE A 127 -10.48 2.04 -14.44
CA PHE A 127 -10.33 2.90 -15.60
C PHE A 127 -9.44 2.28 -16.67
N ALA A 128 -8.34 1.62 -16.27
CA ALA A 128 -7.50 0.89 -17.21
C ALA A 128 -8.30 -0.22 -17.91
N TYR A 129 -9.05 -1.02 -17.15
CA TYR A 129 -9.93 -2.06 -17.70
C TYR A 129 -10.97 -1.49 -18.68
N GLN A 130 -11.71 -0.46 -18.28
CA GLN A 130 -12.75 0.17 -19.10
C GLN A 130 -12.20 0.82 -20.38
N SER A 131 -10.94 1.27 -20.36
CA SER A 131 -10.25 1.80 -21.53
C SER A 131 -9.69 0.72 -22.47
N GLY A 132 -9.82 -0.56 -22.10
CA GLY A 132 -9.24 -1.69 -22.83
C GLY A 132 -7.72 -1.80 -22.69
N ASN A 133 -7.14 -1.21 -21.65
CA ASN A 133 -5.72 -1.30 -21.35
C ASN A 133 -5.43 -2.55 -20.51
N GLY A 134 -4.61 -3.45 -21.03
CA GLY A 134 -4.21 -4.70 -20.37
C GLY A 134 -3.12 -4.52 -19.31
N LYS A 135 -2.51 -3.33 -19.18
CA LYS A 135 -1.53 -3.04 -18.13
C LYS A 135 -2.21 -2.76 -16.78
N LEU A 136 -2.77 -3.81 -16.22
CA LEU A 136 -3.51 -3.76 -14.96
C LEU A 136 -2.59 -4.03 -13.75
N PRO A 137 -2.79 -3.35 -12.61
CA PRO A 137 -2.01 -3.57 -11.39
C PRO A 137 -2.29 -4.95 -10.77
N LEU A 138 -1.25 -5.58 -10.23
CA LEU A 138 -1.27 -6.97 -9.77
C LEU A 138 -0.85 -7.11 -8.30
N ARG A 139 -1.30 -8.18 -7.65
CA ARG A 139 -0.91 -8.57 -6.30
C ARG A 139 -0.42 -10.01 -6.32
N ILE A 140 0.73 -10.23 -5.68
CA ILE A 140 1.36 -11.54 -5.53
C ILE A 140 1.19 -11.98 -4.08
N LYS A 141 0.80 -13.24 -3.87
CA LYS A 141 0.86 -13.94 -2.59
C LYS A 141 1.44 -15.34 -2.81
N THR A 142 2.69 -15.54 -2.41
CA THR A 142 3.51 -16.70 -2.79
C THR A 142 3.03 -18.02 -2.20
N ASN A 143 2.30 -17.97 -1.08
CA ASN A 143 1.76 -19.14 -0.40
C ASN A 143 0.22 -19.16 -0.36
N HIS A 144 -0.45 -18.46 -1.28
CA HIS A 144 -1.92 -18.38 -1.27
C HIS A 144 -2.58 -19.77 -1.31
N PHE A 145 -2.03 -20.67 -2.12
CA PHE A 145 -2.57 -22.01 -2.38
C PHE A 145 -1.87 -23.12 -1.58
N GLU A 146 -1.24 -22.80 -0.46
CA GLU A 146 -0.49 -23.80 0.32
C GLU A 146 -1.38 -24.88 0.97
N ASN A 147 -2.68 -24.60 1.12
CA ASN A 147 -3.64 -25.59 1.60
C ASN A 147 -4.00 -26.61 0.50
N GLU A 148 -4.09 -26.15 -0.74
CA GLU A 148 -4.37 -26.95 -1.93
C GLU A 148 -3.13 -27.71 -2.42
N ASN A 149 -1.96 -27.06 -2.39
CA ASN A 149 -0.67 -27.65 -2.68
C ASN A 149 0.25 -27.57 -1.45
N PRO A 150 0.28 -28.60 -0.59
CA PRO A 150 1.11 -28.59 0.61
C PRO A 150 2.62 -28.63 0.34
N ASN A 151 3.06 -28.89 -0.90
CA ASN A 151 4.49 -28.82 -1.24
C ASN A 151 5.02 -27.38 -1.27
N ILE A 152 4.14 -26.38 -1.36
CA ILE A 152 4.51 -24.95 -1.28
C ILE A 152 4.25 -24.35 0.11
N ASN A 153 4.05 -25.19 1.14
CA ASN A 153 3.82 -24.72 2.50
C ASN A 153 4.91 -23.76 2.96
N GLY A 154 4.49 -22.53 3.28
CA GLY A 154 5.39 -21.47 3.70
C GLY A 154 6.22 -20.85 2.58
N GLN A 155 5.86 -21.05 1.30
CA GLN A 155 6.59 -20.49 0.17
C GLN A 155 6.69 -18.95 0.27
N SER A 156 7.90 -18.42 0.17
CA SER A 156 8.21 -16.99 0.10
C SER A 156 8.99 -16.70 -1.17
N PHE A 157 9.03 -15.44 -1.60
CA PHE A 157 9.92 -14.93 -2.63
C PHE A 157 11.11 -14.28 -1.94
N TYR A 158 12.17 -15.04 -1.70
CA TYR A 158 13.35 -14.60 -0.93
C TYR A 158 12.98 -13.93 0.41
N GLY A 159 12.06 -14.55 1.17
CA GLY A 159 11.59 -14.07 2.47
C GLY A 159 10.39 -13.10 2.42
N PHE A 160 9.90 -12.72 1.25
CA PHE A 160 8.69 -11.91 1.09
C PHE A 160 7.49 -12.80 0.74
N GLN A 161 6.39 -12.72 1.48
CA GLN A 161 5.21 -13.54 1.21
C GLN A 161 4.21 -12.84 0.30
N GLN A 162 4.22 -11.51 0.31
CA GLN A 162 3.32 -10.70 -0.49
C GLN A 162 4.02 -9.49 -1.11
N LEU A 163 3.66 -9.21 -2.35
CA LEU A 163 4.20 -8.08 -3.12
C LEU A 163 3.06 -7.41 -3.89
N SER A 164 3.14 -6.10 -4.02
CA SER A 164 2.21 -5.30 -4.84
C SER A 164 2.92 -4.83 -6.10
N LEU A 165 2.30 -4.97 -7.26
CA LEU A 165 2.81 -4.46 -8.53
C LEU A 165 1.91 -3.29 -8.97
N SER A 166 2.42 -2.07 -8.84
CA SER A 166 1.77 -0.87 -9.38
C SER A 166 2.04 -0.77 -10.88
N SER A 167 0.98 -0.51 -11.66
CA SER A 167 1.05 -0.37 -13.11
C SER A 167 1.58 1.00 -13.55
N ASN A 168 1.95 1.87 -12.60
CA ASN A 168 2.32 3.27 -12.82
C ASN A 168 1.23 4.08 -13.54
N TYR A 169 -0.03 3.81 -13.17
CA TYR A 169 -1.19 4.51 -13.70
C TYR A 169 -1.10 6.02 -13.44
N LYS A 170 -1.38 6.83 -14.49
CA LYS A 170 -1.32 8.31 -14.52
C LYS A 170 0.05 8.96 -14.30
N ASP A 171 1.13 8.18 -14.36
CA ASP A 171 2.48 8.72 -14.25
C ASP A 171 3.17 8.54 -15.60
N ASP A 172 3.42 9.63 -16.34
CA ASP A 172 4.18 9.55 -17.60
C ASP A 172 5.67 9.28 -17.37
N SER A 173 6.19 9.47 -16.14
CA SER A 173 7.59 9.25 -15.79
C SER A 173 7.87 7.84 -15.28
N TYR A 174 6.86 7.18 -14.70
CA TYR A 174 6.97 5.95 -13.90
C TYR A 174 7.87 6.10 -12.66
N LEU A 175 8.15 7.33 -12.22
CA LEU A 175 9.05 7.62 -11.09
C LEU A 175 8.29 7.96 -9.80
N HIS A 176 7.02 8.34 -9.83
CA HIS A 176 6.33 8.95 -8.68
C HIS A 176 6.31 8.02 -7.46
N GLU A 177 5.82 6.79 -7.62
CA GLU A 177 5.77 5.77 -6.55
C GLU A 177 7.17 5.46 -6.01
N LYS A 178 8.16 5.38 -6.91
CA LYS A 178 9.55 5.07 -6.58
C LYS A 178 10.18 6.18 -5.73
N MET A 179 10.15 7.40 -6.26
CA MET A 179 10.77 8.57 -5.65
C MET A 179 10.07 8.97 -4.35
N ALA A 180 8.74 8.88 -4.27
CA ALA A 180 8.00 9.24 -3.07
C ALA A 180 8.35 8.29 -1.91
N ALA A 181 8.32 6.98 -2.19
CA ALA A 181 8.71 5.98 -1.20
C ALA A 181 10.16 6.15 -0.75
N ASP A 182 11.08 6.52 -1.66
CA ASP A 182 12.48 6.79 -1.31
C ASP A 182 12.62 7.98 -0.37
N VAL A 183 12.06 9.15 -0.72
CA VAL A 183 12.23 10.36 0.09
C VAL A 183 11.60 10.25 1.48
N PHE A 184 10.50 9.51 1.62
CA PHE A 184 9.96 9.19 2.94
C PHE A 184 10.98 8.42 3.78
N ARG A 185 11.58 7.36 3.24
CA ARG A 185 12.56 6.55 3.97
C ARG A 185 13.85 7.32 4.25
N ASP A 186 14.32 8.12 3.30
CA ASP A 186 15.51 8.95 3.47
C ASP A 186 15.31 10.02 4.56
N PHE A 187 14.05 10.43 4.80
CA PHE A 187 13.67 11.32 5.90
C PHE A 187 13.35 10.59 7.22
N GLY A 188 13.49 9.27 7.25
CA GLY A 188 13.22 8.45 8.44
C GLY A 188 11.75 8.09 8.65
N VAL A 189 10.87 8.38 7.70
CA VAL A 189 9.47 7.92 7.72
C VAL A 189 9.43 6.46 7.25
N PRO A 190 8.89 5.52 8.05
CA PRO A 190 8.74 4.13 7.63
C PRO A 190 7.85 4.04 6.40
N ALA A 191 8.39 3.57 5.28
CA ALA A 191 7.66 3.41 4.03
C ALA A 191 8.10 2.13 3.28
N PRO A 192 7.26 1.59 2.38
CA PRO A 192 7.61 0.46 1.53
C PRO A 192 8.91 0.69 0.76
N LYS A 193 9.72 -0.36 0.59
CA LYS A 193 10.74 -0.40 -0.48
C LYS A 193 10.08 -0.66 -1.83
N THR A 194 10.68 -0.09 -2.87
CA THR A 194 10.17 -0.19 -4.25
C THR A 194 11.30 -0.51 -5.24
N ALA A 195 10.95 -1.18 -6.34
CA ALA A 195 11.88 -1.53 -7.42
C ALA A 195 11.15 -1.72 -8.76
N PHE A 196 11.88 -1.59 -9.88
CA PHE A 196 11.31 -1.70 -11.22
C PHE A 196 11.34 -3.14 -11.74
N TYR A 197 10.20 -3.58 -12.26
CA TYR A 197 10.01 -4.93 -12.78
C TYR A 197 9.35 -4.91 -14.16
N ARG A 198 9.94 -5.63 -15.10
CA ARG A 198 9.27 -6.04 -16.33
C ARG A 198 8.41 -7.25 -16.06
N ILE A 199 7.13 -7.15 -16.38
CA ILE A 199 6.18 -8.24 -16.17
C ILE A 199 5.85 -8.89 -17.51
N TYR A 200 6.09 -10.19 -17.59
CA TYR A 200 5.67 -11.02 -18.72
C TYR A 200 4.61 -12.00 -18.26
N VAL A 201 3.58 -12.20 -19.09
CA VAL A 201 2.52 -13.16 -18.82
C VAL A 201 2.35 -14.05 -20.04
N ASP A 202 2.38 -15.36 -19.82
CA ASP A 202 2.04 -16.39 -20.78
C ASP A 202 0.76 -17.08 -20.32
N TYR A 203 -0.31 -16.98 -21.11
CA TYR A 203 -1.58 -17.65 -20.86
C TYR A 203 -1.94 -18.68 -21.94
N GLY A 204 -0.94 -19.16 -22.69
CA GLY A 204 -1.09 -20.21 -23.71
C GLY A 204 -0.50 -19.87 -25.08
N ASP A 205 -0.18 -18.59 -25.33
CA ASP A 205 0.32 -18.09 -26.61
C ASP A 205 1.81 -17.67 -26.55
N GLY A 206 2.50 -17.97 -25.45
CA GLY A 206 3.85 -17.51 -25.17
C GLY A 206 3.87 -16.21 -24.34
N PRO A 207 5.05 -15.80 -23.84
CA PRO A 207 5.17 -14.67 -22.94
C PRO A 207 4.91 -13.34 -23.66
N ILE A 208 3.93 -12.59 -23.16
CA ILE A 208 3.59 -11.23 -23.59
C ILE A 208 4.12 -10.23 -22.58
N TYR A 209 4.76 -9.16 -23.04
CA TYR A 209 5.22 -8.10 -22.16
C TYR A 209 4.04 -7.21 -21.73
N PHE A 210 3.65 -7.30 -20.46
CA PHE A 210 2.56 -6.50 -19.88
C PHE A 210 3.04 -5.09 -19.47
N GLY A 211 4.34 -4.85 -19.50
CA GLY A 211 4.95 -3.54 -19.29
C GLY A 211 5.84 -3.46 -18.06
N LEU A 212 6.34 -2.25 -17.80
CA LEU A 212 7.13 -1.91 -16.63
C LEU A 212 6.23 -1.56 -15.45
N TYR A 213 6.42 -2.25 -14.34
CA TYR A 213 5.70 -2.06 -13.08
C TYR A 213 6.66 -1.58 -11.99
N THR A 214 6.12 -0.86 -11.02
CA THR A 214 6.80 -0.62 -9.75
C THR A 214 6.34 -1.65 -8.75
N MET A 215 7.24 -2.55 -8.35
CA MET A 215 7.00 -3.47 -7.24
C MET A 215 7.14 -2.70 -5.93
N CYS A 216 6.13 -2.82 -5.06
CA CYS A 216 6.10 -2.26 -3.72
C CYS A 216 6.06 -3.37 -2.68
N GLU A 217 6.93 -3.24 -1.67
CA GLU A 217 6.88 -4.01 -0.43
C GLU A 217 5.50 -3.87 0.23
N VAL A 218 4.96 -4.94 0.80
CA VAL A 218 3.66 -4.88 1.46
C VAL A 218 3.83 -4.52 2.93
N VAL A 219 3.13 -3.48 3.38
CA VAL A 219 3.23 -2.97 4.76
C VAL A 219 2.90 -4.03 5.82
N PHE A 220 1.82 -4.78 5.63
CA PHE A 220 1.38 -5.82 6.56
C PHE A 220 2.02 -7.19 6.29
N ASP A 221 3.10 -7.23 5.49
CA ASP A 221 3.97 -8.40 5.41
C ASP A 221 5.10 -8.27 6.44
N SER A 222 5.55 -9.41 6.98
CA SER A 222 6.50 -9.44 8.10
C SER A 222 7.83 -8.72 7.82
N PRO A 223 8.42 -8.76 6.61
CA PRO A 223 9.70 -8.11 6.34
C PRO A 223 9.70 -6.60 6.62
N MET A 224 8.67 -5.87 6.16
CA MET A 224 8.59 -4.41 6.29
C MET A 224 8.51 -3.99 7.76
N LEU A 225 7.58 -4.61 8.50
CA LEU A 225 7.36 -4.32 9.91
C LEU A 225 8.60 -4.68 10.72
N ASN A 226 9.23 -5.83 10.45
CA ASN A 226 10.43 -6.24 11.16
C ASN A 226 11.62 -5.31 10.88
N ARG A 227 11.85 -4.92 9.62
CA ARG A 227 12.91 -3.98 9.23
C ARG A 227 12.75 -2.63 9.93
N SER A 228 11.50 -2.15 10.04
CA SER A 228 11.21 -0.80 10.51
C SER A 228 11.03 -0.72 12.04
N PHE A 229 10.50 -1.77 12.66
CA PHE A 229 10.05 -1.75 14.07
C PHE A 229 10.60 -2.91 14.92
N GLY A 230 11.23 -3.92 14.31
CA GLY A 230 11.71 -5.12 15.00
C GLY A 230 10.59 -6.01 15.56
N ASN A 231 9.34 -5.73 15.20
CA ASN A 231 8.16 -6.44 15.66
C ASN A 231 7.11 -6.45 14.53
N THR A 232 6.35 -7.54 14.43
CA THR A 232 5.35 -7.76 13.37
C THR A 232 3.96 -8.11 13.93
N THR A 233 3.80 -8.20 15.26
CA THR A 233 2.59 -8.77 15.89
C THR A 233 1.49 -7.76 16.16
N GLY A 234 1.78 -6.46 15.99
CA GLY A 234 0.82 -5.39 16.20
C GLY A 234 -0.26 -5.37 15.12
N ASN A 235 -1.38 -4.72 15.43
CA ASN A 235 -2.45 -4.51 14.47
C ASN A 235 -1.99 -3.55 13.37
N VAL A 236 -2.27 -3.90 12.12
CA VAL A 236 -2.11 -3.01 10.96
C VAL A 236 -3.49 -2.77 10.37
N TYR A 237 -3.93 -1.52 10.40
CA TYR A 237 -5.16 -1.08 9.78
C TYR A 237 -4.88 -0.39 8.46
N LYS A 238 -5.79 -0.53 7.49
CA LYS A 238 -5.84 0.30 6.29
C LYS A 238 -7.19 1.01 6.26
N PRO A 239 -7.36 2.13 6.97
CA PRO A 239 -8.63 2.85 6.97
C PRO A 239 -9.04 3.23 5.55
N ASP A 240 -10.35 3.19 5.28
CA ASP A 240 -10.96 3.56 4.02
C ASP A 240 -12.28 4.30 4.29
N ALA A 241 -12.89 4.88 3.26
CA ALA A 241 -14.21 5.52 3.32
C ALA A 241 -14.41 6.42 4.58
N ASP A 242 -15.52 6.31 5.30
CA ASP A 242 -15.83 7.15 6.45
C ASP A 242 -14.88 6.88 7.63
N GLY A 243 -14.38 5.65 7.79
CA GLY A 243 -13.41 5.30 8.82
C GLY A 243 -12.08 6.04 8.67
N ALA A 244 -11.69 6.38 7.44
CA ALA A 244 -10.43 7.06 7.15
C ALA A 244 -10.39 8.54 7.53
N TYR A 245 -11.53 9.19 7.83
CA TYR A 245 -11.55 10.58 8.32
C TYR A 245 -10.92 10.71 9.72
N LEU A 246 -10.97 9.64 10.54
CA LEU A 246 -10.49 9.63 11.93
C LEU A 246 -11.21 10.64 12.85
N ASN A 247 -12.48 10.96 12.55
CA ASN A 247 -13.28 11.95 13.27
C ASN A 247 -14.51 11.36 13.98
N SER A 248 -14.55 10.03 14.13
CA SER A 248 -15.69 9.33 14.73
C SER A 248 -15.24 8.13 15.53
N THR A 249 -15.77 8.00 16.75
CA THR A 249 -15.59 6.83 17.61
C THR A 249 -16.78 5.86 17.56
N SER A 250 -17.73 6.09 16.65
CA SER A 250 -18.89 5.22 16.44
C SER A 250 -18.45 3.82 15.99
N LEU A 251 -19.14 2.78 16.47
CA LEU A 251 -18.91 1.40 16.02
C LEU A 251 -19.06 1.22 14.50
N SER A 252 -19.86 2.07 13.85
CA SER A 252 -20.00 2.05 12.39
C SER A 252 -18.70 2.39 11.65
N ALA A 253 -17.77 3.11 12.29
CA ALA A 253 -16.46 3.45 11.71
C ALA A 253 -15.42 2.33 11.88
N PHE A 254 -15.69 1.29 12.68
CA PHE A 254 -14.73 0.20 12.96
C PHE A 254 -15.27 -1.14 12.49
N ASN A 255 -15.06 -1.43 11.21
CA ASN A 255 -15.43 -2.69 10.58
C ASN A 255 -14.50 -2.98 9.38
N ASP A 256 -14.67 -4.14 8.75
CA ASP A 256 -13.79 -4.60 7.67
C ASP A 256 -13.84 -3.75 6.38
N MET A 257 -14.82 -2.87 6.22
CA MET A 257 -14.93 -1.95 5.08
C MET A 257 -14.29 -0.59 5.41
N GLU A 258 -14.63 0.00 6.55
CA GLU A 258 -14.23 1.35 6.95
C GLU A 258 -12.82 1.40 7.61
N PHE A 259 -12.48 0.33 8.33
CA PHE A 259 -11.22 0.25 9.08
C PHE A 259 -10.56 -1.15 9.00
N PRO A 260 -10.39 -1.73 7.81
CA PRO A 260 -9.97 -3.12 7.70
C PRO A 260 -8.66 -3.44 8.42
N LEU A 261 -8.71 -4.44 9.29
CA LEU A 261 -7.54 -5.08 9.90
C LEU A 261 -6.83 -5.94 8.85
N LYS A 262 -5.61 -5.57 8.47
CA LYS A 262 -4.80 -6.26 7.45
C LYS A 262 -3.82 -7.27 8.03
N SER A 263 -3.37 -7.05 9.27
CA SER A 263 -2.65 -8.02 10.08
C SER A 263 -2.89 -7.75 11.56
N GLY A 264 -2.72 -8.77 12.40
CA GLY A 264 -3.06 -8.74 13.82
C GLY A 264 -4.14 -9.76 14.15
N THR A 265 -4.36 -9.99 15.44
CA THR A 265 -5.35 -10.97 15.94
C THR A 265 -6.43 -10.34 16.80
N ASP A 266 -6.31 -9.05 17.12
CA ASP A 266 -7.30 -8.35 17.91
C ASP A 266 -8.26 -7.54 17.02
N TYR A 267 -9.50 -8.03 16.96
CA TYR A 267 -10.59 -7.41 16.21
C TYR A 267 -11.47 -6.51 17.10
N SER A 268 -11.00 -6.16 18.31
CA SER A 268 -11.71 -5.25 19.20
C SER A 268 -11.75 -3.83 18.64
N TYR A 269 -10.68 -3.38 17.97
CA TYR A 269 -10.41 -1.99 17.58
C TYR A 269 -10.32 -1.01 18.78
N ASP A 270 -10.05 -1.51 19.99
CA ASP A 270 -9.92 -0.66 21.19
C ASP A 270 -8.79 0.37 21.04
N ASP A 271 -7.63 -0.05 20.53
CA ASP A 271 -6.49 0.81 20.29
C ASP A 271 -6.82 1.99 19.34
N ALA A 272 -7.43 1.70 18.19
CA ALA A 272 -7.82 2.70 17.21
C ALA A 272 -8.92 3.64 17.75
N ARG A 273 -9.88 3.12 18.52
CA ARG A 273 -10.90 3.93 19.19
C ARG A 273 -10.29 4.88 20.22
N GLU A 274 -9.38 4.39 21.05
CA GLU A 274 -8.70 5.21 22.06
C GLU A 274 -7.86 6.31 21.41
N PHE A 275 -7.13 5.99 20.34
CA PHE A 275 -6.41 6.97 19.53
C PHE A 275 -7.33 8.07 18.98
N ILE A 276 -8.41 7.70 18.28
CA ILE A 276 -9.35 8.66 17.71
C ILE A 276 -10.03 9.49 18.81
N ASN A 277 -10.38 8.87 19.94
CA ASN A 277 -10.95 9.57 21.09
C ASN A 277 -9.98 10.60 21.70
N ALA A 278 -8.68 10.28 21.77
CA ALA A 278 -7.65 11.23 22.20
C ALA A 278 -7.50 12.38 21.18
N LEU A 279 -7.51 12.06 19.89
CA LEU A 279 -7.39 13.03 18.81
C LEU A 279 -8.50 14.08 18.84
N ILE A 280 -9.76 13.65 18.92
CA ILE A 280 -10.93 14.54 18.85
C ILE A 280 -11.33 15.15 20.21
N SER A 281 -10.53 14.97 21.25
CA SER A 281 -10.86 15.46 22.59
C SER A 281 -10.92 16.99 22.66
N ASP A 282 -11.97 17.54 23.30
CA ASP A 282 -12.09 18.98 23.61
C ASP A 282 -10.95 19.54 24.46
N THR A 283 -10.17 18.67 25.11
CA THR A 283 -8.94 19.07 25.82
C THR A 283 -7.98 19.82 24.91
N ARG A 284 -8.00 19.60 23.59
CA ARG A 284 -7.18 20.33 22.61
C ARG A 284 -7.35 21.85 22.67
N THR A 285 -8.51 22.36 23.12
CA THR A 285 -8.77 23.80 23.28
C THR A 285 -8.74 24.27 24.72
N THR A 286 -9.11 23.41 25.66
CA THR A 286 -9.26 23.77 27.08
C THR A 286 -7.99 23.56 27.89
N ASP A 287 -7.18 22.56 27.52
CA ASP A 287 -5.84 22.26 28.06
C ASP A 287 -4.97 21.59 26.98
N PRO A 288 -4.43 22.37 26.01
CA PRO A 288 -3.67 21.82 24.89
C PRO A 288 -2.46 20.98 25.34
N ALA A 289 -1.84 21.31 26.48
CA ALA A 289 -0.70 20.54 26.99
C ALA A 289 -1.12 19.14 27.46
N ALA A 290 -2.25 19.02 28.15
CA ALA A 290 -2.80 17.72 28.53
C ALA A 290 -3.27 16.92 27.30
N TRP A 291 -3.87 17.58 26.31
CA TRP A 291 -4.25 16.95 25.04
C TRP A 291 -3.05 16.34 24.32
N ARG A 292 -1.98 17.13 24.11
CA ARG A 292 -0.75 16.65 23.48
C ARG A 292 -0.18 15.44 24.22
N SER A 293 -0.03 15.55 25.54
CA SER A 293 0.49 14.45 26.37
C SER A 293 -0.38 13.19 26.32
N THR A 294 -1.68 13.30 26.05
CA THR A 294 -2.58 12.15 25.90
C THR A 294 -2.49 11.58 24.49
N LEU A 295 -2.55 12.43 23.47
CA LEU A 295 -2.46 12.02 22.07
C LEU A 295 -1.14 11.31 21.75
N GLU A 296 -0.02 11.82 22.26
CA GLU A 296 1.32 11.22 22.09
C GLU A 296 1.47 9.85 22.76
N GLN A 297 0.53 9.42 23.61
CA GLN A 297 0.50 8.04 24.14
C GLN A 297 -0.04 7.06 23.11
N HIS A 298 -0.80 7.54 22.11
CA HIS A 298 -1.48 6.70 21.13
C HIS A 298 -0.84 6.76 19.74
N ILE A 299 -0.10 7.82 19.40
CA ILE A 299 0.57 7.95 18.10
C ILE A 299 2.02 8.41 18.28
N ASP A 300 2.90 7.91 17.42
CA ASP A 300 4.26 8.43 17.26
C ASP A 300 4.19 9.77 16.49
N MET A 301 4.04 10.85 17.26
CA MET A 301 3.84 12.19 16.70
C MET A 301 5.06 12.70 15.92
N GLU A 302 6.28 12.29 16.30
CA GLU A 302 7.47 12.64 15.53
C GLU A 302 7.39 12.06 14.12
N LEU A 303 7.12 10.75 14.00
CA LEU A 303 7.02 10.10 12.70
C LEU A 303 5.85 10.65 11.86
N TYR A 304 4.73 10.97 12.50
CA TYR A 304 3.58 11.58 11.82
C TYR A 304 3.91 12.98 11.27
N LEU A 305 4.53 13.85 12.07
CA LEU A 305 4.88 15.21 11.62
C LEU A 305 5.96 15.19 10.53
N LYS A 306 6.90 14.23 10.58
CA LYS A 306 7.87 14.01 9.49
C LYS A 306 7.19 13.56 8.20
N TYR A 307 6.26 12.61 8.29
CA TYR A 307 5.42 12.22 7.15
C TYR A 307 4.69 13.44 6.59
N LEU A 308 4.07 14.24 7.45
CA LEU A 308 3.27 15.37 7.03
C LEU A 308 4.12 16.42 6.29
N ALA A 309 5.28 16.80 6.84
CA ALA A 309 6.22 17.72 6.21
C ALA A 309 6.68 17.21 4.83
N ALA A 310 7.06 15.93 4.73
CA ALA A 310 7.48 15.33 3.47
C ALA A 310 6.34 15.25 2.44
N ASN A 311 5.16 14.78 2.84
CA ASN A 311 3.99 14.59 1.96
C ASN A 311 3.50 15.91 1.37
N THR A 312 3.42 16.96 2.19
CA THR A 312 3.00 18.29 1.74
C THR A 312 4.06 18.92 0.82
N THR A 313 5.35 18.69 1.08
CA THR A 313 6.44 19.17 0.21
C THR A 313 6.40 18.51 -1.16
N ILE A 314 6.28 17.19 -1.23
CA ILE A 314 6.26 16.45 -2.51
C ILE A 314 4.94 16.55 -3.27
N ARG A 315 3.89 17.12 -2.65
CA ARG A 315 2.51 17.16 -3.15
C ARG A 315 2.00 15.79 -3.59
N ASN A 316 1.56 15.01 -2.61
CA ASN A 316 0.73 13.85 -2.85
C ASN A 316 -0.73 14.21 -2.54
N TRP A 317 -1.56 14.29 -3.58
CA TRP A 317 -2.94 14.77 -3.45
C TRP A 317 -3.93 13.64 -3.15
N ASP A 318 -3.62 12.39 -3.51
CA ASP A 318 -4.52 11.25 -3.38
C ASP A 318 -4.42 10.62 -1.98
N THR A 319 -4.38 11.44 -0.93
CA THR A 319 -4.14 11.01 0.46
C THR A 319 -5.07 11.72 1.47
N TYR A 320 -5.02 11.28 2.73
CA TYR A 320 -5.68 11.92 3.88
C TYR A 320 -5.58 13.46 3.84
N GLY A 321 -6.71 14.15 4.01
CA GLY A 321 -6.85 15.60 3.82
C GLY A 321 -7.65 15.99 2.58
N LEU A 322 -7.69 15.09 1.59
CA LEU A 322 -8.50 15.19 0.38
C LEU A 322 -9.25 13.91 0.10
N MET A 323 -8.57 12.78 0.29
CA MET A 323 -9.08 11.45 0.03
C MET A 323 -9.09 10.60 1.29
N THR A 324 -10.00 9.65 1.34
CA THR A 324 -10.24 8.78 2.48
C THR A 324 -9.44 7.48 2.40
N HIS A 325 -8.16 7.53 2.01
CA HIS A 325 -7.34 6.33 1.82
C HIS A 325 -5.82 6.63 1.76
N ASN A 326 -5.06 5.62 1.31
CA ASN A 326 -3.63 5.66 0.99
C ASN A 326 -2.67 5.82 2.19
N TYR A 327 -3.04 5.23 3.32
CA TYR A 327 -2.15 5.03 4.45
C TYR A 327 -2.47 3.73 5.21
N TYR A 328 -1.51 3.31 6.01
CA TYR A 328 -1.70 2.30 7.05
C TYR A 328 -1.42 2.89 8.42
N LEU A 329 -2.12 2.36 9.43
CA LEU A 329 -1.83 2.60 10.84
C LEU A 329 -1.33 1.30 11.45
N TYR A 330 -0.06 1.26 11.86
CA TYR A 330 0.52 0.14 12.58
C TYR A 330 0.62 0.47 14.06
N ASN A 331 -0.08 -0.27 14.93
CA ASN A 331 0.12 -0.17 16.37
C ASN A 331 1.38 -0.96 16.75
N ASN A 332 2.50 -0.24 16.94
CA ASN A 332 3.79 -0.85 17.23
C ASN A 332 3.82 -1.41 18.66
N PRO A 333 3.90 -2.75 18.87
CA PRO A 333 3.85 -3.33 20.21
C PRO A 333 5.01 -2.92 21.12
N SER A 334 6.12 -2.44 20.55
CA SER A 334 7.28 -2.00 21.34
C SER A 334 7.04 -0.66 22.04
N SER A 335 6.24 0.23 21.46
CA SER A 335 5.89 1.55 22.02
C SER A 335 4.42 1.66 22.45
N ASN A 336 3.57 0.75 21.98
CA ASN A 336 2.11 0.80 22.04
C ASN A 336 1.55 2.11 21.44
N LYS A 337 2.17 2.56 20.34
CA LYS A 337 1.77 3.75 19.58
C LYS A 337 1.52 3.39 18.13
N PHE A 338 0.53 4.04 17.52
CA PHE A 338 0.35 4.04 16.09
C PHE A 338 1.51 4.72 15.39
N VAL A 339 1.95 4.12 14.29
CA VAL A 339 2.85 4.70 13.31
C VAL A 339 2.11 4.83 11.99
N TRP A 340 2.15 6.01 11.41
CA TRP A 340 1.63 6.30 10.07
C TRP A 340 2.59 5.77 9.01
N ILE A 341 2.09 4.98 8.06
CA ILE A 341 2.88 4.42 6.96
C ILE A 341 2.23 4.81 5.63
N PRO A 342 2.89 5.64 4.78
CA PRO A 342 2.35 6.06 3.49
C PRO A 342 2.26 4.89 2.50
N TRP A 343 1.27 4.95 1.61
CA TRP A 343 0.97 3.90 0.62
C TRP A 343 0.37 4.49 -0.66
N ASP A 344 0.54 3.82 -1.82
CA ASP A 344 0.00 4.27 -3.14
C ASP A 344 0.37 5.74 -3.43
N ASN A 345 1.65 5.96 -3.75
CA ASN A 345 2.20 7.30 -3.98
C ASN A 345 2.41 7.62 -5.47
N ASN A 346 1.72 6.92 -6.38
CA ASN A 346 1.79 7.18 -7.82
C ASN A 346 1.25 8.58 -8.20
N GLU A 347 0.44 9.17 -7.34
CA GLU A 347 -0.15 10.50 -7.47
C GLU A 347 0.63 11.59 -6.69
N ALA A 348 1.88 11.30 -6.30
CA ALA A 348 2.82 12.28 -5.76
C ALA A 348 3.52 13.08 -6.88
N PHE A 349 4.21 14.18 -6.52
CA PHE A 349 4.94 15.05 -7.45
C PHE A 349 4.08 15.66 -8.55
N THR A 350 2.80 15.88 -8.26
CA THR A 350 1.85 16.53 -9.14
C THR A 350 0.88 17.37 -8.31
N ASP A 351 0.36 18.44 -8.91
CA ASP A 351 -0.64 19.29 -8.25
C ASP A 351 -2.01 18.63 -8.15
N GLY A 352 -2.20 17.47 -8.80
CA GLY A 352 -3.44 16.70 -8.81
C GLY A 352 -4.13 16.67 -10.17
N PRO A 353 -5.32 16.07 -10.27
CA PRO A 353 -6.00 15.79 -11.53
C PRO A 353 -6.44 17.06 -12.28
N GLY A 354 -6.32 18.24 -11.64
CA GLY A 354 -6.56 19.55 -12.24
C GLY A 354 -5.31 20.27 -12.78
N GLY A 355 -4.10 19.74 -12.59
CA GLY A 355 -2.84 20.35 -13.01
C GLY A 355 -2.30 19.73 -14.31
N GLY A 356 -2.20 20.55 -15.37
CA GLY A 356 -1.43 20.20 -16.58
C GLY A 356 -2.17 19.37 -17.62
N GLY A 357 -3.22 19.92 -18.25
CA GLY A 357 -3.76 19.39 -19.51
C GLY A 357 -5.18 18.83 -19.45
N GLY A 358 -6.13 19.68 -19.07
CA GLY A 358 -7.50 19.56 -19.59
C GLY A 358 -8.38 18.48 -18.98
N MET A 359 -8.71 18.59 -17.69
CA MET A 359 -10.04 18.32 -17.16
C MET A 359 -10.17 19.02 -15.80
N GLY A 360 -10.86 20.16 -15.78
CA GLY A 360 -11.04 20.96 -14.57
C GLY A 360 -11.90 20.22 -13.54
N GLY A 361 -11.41 20.16 -12.30
CA GLY A 361 -12.16 19.63 -11.17
C GLY A 361 -11.40 19.79 -9.86
N GLY A 362 -11.44 21.00 -9.27
CA GLY A 362 -11.41 21.36 -7.84
C GLY A 362 -10.52 20.66 -6.79
N MET A 363 -9.71 19.66 -7.12
CA MET A 363 -8.89 18.89 -6.19
C MET A 363 -7.42 19.18 -6.50
N SER A 364 -6.76 19.88 -5.57
CA SER A 364 -5.32 20.12 -5.59
C SER A 364 -4.70 19.53 -4.34
N ALA A 365 -3.42 19.14 -4.40
CA ALA A 365 -2.68 18.74 -3.20
C ALA A 365 -2.82 19.79 -2.07
N MET A 366 -2.66 19.34 -0.82
CA MET A 366 -2.75 20.21 0.35
C MET A 366 -1.68 21.32 0.31
N GLU A 367 -2.08 22.53 0.65
CA GLU A 367 -1.17 23.66 0.87
C GLU A 367 -0.37 23.46 2.17
N PHE A 368 0.80 24.09 2.26
CA PHE A 368 1.64 23.99 3.46
C PHE A 368 0.93 24.44 4.74
N ASP A 369 0.02 25.41 4.61
CA ASP A 369 -0.78 25.94 5.70
C ASP A 369 -2.16 25.29 5.83
N PHE A 370 -2.45 24.26 5.02
CA PHE A 370 -3.75 23.60 4.95
C PHE A 370 -4.93 24.54 4.70
N SER A 371 -4.70 25.71 4.08
CA SER A 371 -5.76 26.68 3.77
C SER A 371 -6.82 26.16 2.80
N ASN A 372 -6.52 25.10 2.05
CA ASN A 372 -7.44 24.39 1.15
C ASN A 372 -8.01 23.09 1.75
N LEU A 373 -7.83 22.85 3.05
CA LEU A 373 -8.39 21.68 3.74
C LEU A 373 -9.92 21.79 3.85
N SER A 374 -10.63 20.73 3.48
CA SER A 374 -12.07 20.67 3.66
C SER A 374 -12.41 20.40 5.13
N SER A 375 -13.33 21.17 5.71
CA SER A 375 -13.89 20.88 7.05
C SER A 375 -15.11 19.94 7.00
N THR A 376 -15.51 19.49 5.81
CA THR A 376 -16.66 18.59 5.59
C THR A 376 -16.23 17.26 4.96
N PRO A 377 -16.85 16.13 5.35
CA PRO A 377 -17.95 15.99 6.31
C PRO A 377 -17.54 16.23 7.76
N THR A 378 -18.49 16.53 8.64
CA THR A 378 -18.24 16.62 10.08
C THR A 378 -18.47 15.28 10.77
N GLY A 379 -17.64 14.93 11.74
CA GLY A 379 -17.79 13.78 12.62
C GLY A 379 -19.04 13.86 13.50
N ALA A 380 -19.32 12.77 14.23
CA ALA A 380 -20.56 12.62 15.01
C ALA A 380 -20.76 13.70 16.09
N ASN A 381 -19.66 14.29 16.60
CA ASN A 381 -19.71 15.35 17.60
C ASN A 381 -19.50 16.76 17.01
N GLY A 382 -19.55 16.90 15.68
CA GLY A 382 -19.22 18.15 14.99
C GLY A 382 -17.72 18.34 14.75
N ASP A 383 -16.92 17.28 14.95
CA ASP A 383 -15.51 17.25 14.60
C ASP A 383 -15.31 17.51 13.10
N VAL A 384 -14.17 18.06 12.73
CA VAL A 384 -13.87 18.38 11.33
C VAL A 384 -13.60 17.12 10.51
N ALA A 385 -13.53 17.24 9.19
CA ALA A 385 -13.28 16.09 8.32
C ALA A 385 -11.92 15.45 8.57
N TRP A 386 -10.89 16.26 8.81
CA TRP A 386 -9.50 15.82 8.88
C TRP A 386 -8.82 16.27 10.18
N PRO A 387 -9.29 15.80 11.35
CA PRO A 387 -8.82 16.27 12.65
C PRO A 387 -7.32 16.06 12.86
N LEU A 388 -6.71 15.02 12.27
CA LEU A 388 -5.27 14.79 12.41
C LEU A 388 -4.43 15.81 11.63
N LEU A 389 -5.00 16.48 10.61
CA LEU A 389 -4.36 17.63 9.96
C LEU A 389 -4.72 18.92 10.69
N GLU A 390 -6.01 19.23 10.79
CA GLU A 390 -6.49 20.52 11.28
C GLU A 390 -6.09 20.75 12.74
N TYR A 391 -6.34 19.80 13.64
CA TYR A 391 -6.08 20.00 15.07
C TYR A 391 -4.59 19.99 15.40
N ILE A 392 -3.79 19.24 14.64
CA ILE A 392 -2.34 19.22 14.80
C ILE A 392 -1.73 20.54 14.31
N TYR A 393 -2.18 21.05 13.16
CA TYR A 393 -1.69 22.30 12.62
C TYR A 393 -2.15 23.53 13.43
N ASP A 394 -3.35 23.50 14.01
CA ASP A 394 -3.86 24.54 14.89
C ASP A 394 -3.12 24.64 16.24
N ASP A 395 -2.47 23.55 16.69
CA ASP A 395 -1.66 23.56 17.89
C ASP A 395 -0.28 24.20 17.62
N PRO A 396 0.09 25.29 18.31
CA PRO A 396 1.31 26.03 17.99
C PRO A 396 2.60 25.26 18.29
N VAL A 397 2.57 24.23 19.16
CA VAL A 397 3.75 23.40 19.43
C VAL A 397 3.98 22.42 18.29
N TYR A 398 2.93 21.74 17.85
CA TYR A 398 3.02 20.81 16.72
C TYR A 398 3.25 21.54 15.41
N LYS A 399 2.64 22.71 15.19
CA LYS A 399 2.93 23.53 14.01
C LYS A 399 4.41 23.91 13.94
N ALA A 400 5.01 24.36 15.05
CA ALA A 400 6.42 24.71 15.06
C ALA A 400 7.34 23.50 14.76
N GLN A 401 6.95 22.30 15.21
CA GLN A 401 7.66 21.06 14.86
C GLN A 401 7.48 20.68 13.38
N TYR A 402 6.27 20.78 12.84
CA TYR A 402 5.98 20.58 11.42
C TYR A 402 6.80 21.53 10.54
N ASP A 403 6.80 22.83 10.85
CA ASP A 403 7.60 23.84 10.14
C ASP A 403 9.11 23.46 10.19
N SER A 404 9.62 23.10 11.38
CA SER A 404 11.01 22.65 11.52
C SER A 404 11.32 21.38 10.73
N TYR A 405 10.36 20.47 10.56
CA TYR A 405 10.55 19.27 9.75
C TYR A 405 10.47 19.54 8.26
N ILE A 406 9.78 20.59 7.81
CA ILE A 406 9.90 21.06 6.42
C ILE A 406 11.34 21.49 6.15
N ASP A 407 11.92 22.34 7.00
CA ASP A 407 13.31 22.78 6.87
C ASP A 407 14.29 21.60 6.89
N GLU A 408 14.12 20.67 7.84
CA GLU A 408 14.94 19.46 7.91
C GLU A 408 14.82 18.62 6.64
N PHE A 409 13.60 18.44 6.10
CA PHE A 409 13.35 17.69 4.89
C PHE A 409 14.07 18.31 3.68
N LEU A 410 13.98 19.64 3.52
CA LEU A 410 14.66 20.38 2.43
C LEU A 410 16.18 20.25 2.47
N LEU A 411 16.76 20.24 3.67
CA LEU A 411 18.21 20.12 3.88
C LEU A 411 18.73 18.69 3.76
N THR A 412 17.86 17.69 3.89
CA THR A 412 18.22 16.27 3.93
C THR A 412 17.68 15.52 2.71
N ALA A 413 16.47 14.95 2.81
CA ALA A 413 15.90 14.01 1.86
C ALA A 413 15.36 14.70 0.58
N PHE A 414 15.01 15.98 0.63
CA PHE A 414 14.51 16.75 -0.52
C PHE A 414 15.59 17.63 -1.17
N ASN A 415 16.86 17.20 -1.11
CA ASN A 415 17.95 17.91 -1.75
C ASN A 415 17.80 17.86 -3.28
N THR A 416 17.53 19.01 -3.91
CA THR A 416 17.19 19.11 -5.35
C THR A 416 18.27 18.53 -6.28
N SER A 417 19.55 18.68 -5.93
CA SER A 417 20.65 18.13 -6.73
C SER A 417 20.68 16.60 -6.69
N ASN A 418 20.50 16.01 -5.51
CA ASN A 418 20.44 14.56 -5.34
C ASN A 418 19.22 13.98 -6.03
N LEU A 419 18.04 14.56 -5.82
CA LEU A 419 16.81 14.11 -6.47
C LEU A 419 16.86 14.23 -7.98
N THR A 420 17.48 15.31 -8.51
CA THR A 420 17.70 15.46 -9.95
C THR A 420 18.57 14.33 -10.50
N ASN A 421 19.66 13.98 -9.81
CA ASN A 421 20.54 12.90 -10.23
C ASN A 421 19.82 11.54 -10.17
N GLN A 422 19.04 11.29 -9.12
CA GLN A 422 18.25 10.05 -8.97
C GLN A 422 17.16 9.94 -10.04
N ALA A 423 16.39 11.00 -10.29
CA ALA A 423 15.34 11.01 -11.30
C ALA A 423 15.91 10.73 -12.70
N ASN A 424 17.03 11.39 -13.07
CA ASN A 424 17.71 11.12 -14.33
C ASN A 424 18.27 9.69 -14.39
N TYR A 425 18.83 9.18 -13.30
CA TYR A 425 19.33 7.81 -13.24
C TYR A 425 18.21 6.80 -13.47
N TYR A 426 17.09 6.91 -12.74
CA TYR A 426 15.96 6.00 -12.88
C TYR A 426 15.27 6.11 -14.24
N HIS A 427 15.09 7.33 -14.76
CA HIS A 427 14.57 7.53 -16.11
C HIS A 427 15.43 6.79 -17.15
N ASN A 428 16.76 6.97 -17.11
CA ASN A 428 17.68 6.29 -18.01
C ASN A 428 17.70 4.76 -17.83
N LEU A 429 17.57 4.28 -16.59
CA LEU A 429 17.52 2.87 -16.26
C LEU A 429 16.30 2.18 -16.88
N ILE A 430 15.13 2.84 -16.84
CA ILE A 430 13.87 2.24 -17.31
C ILE A 430 13.56 2.53 -18.79
N ALA A 431 14.11 3.60 -19.38
CA ALA A 431 13.81 4.02 -20.75
C ALA A 431 13.91 2.91 -21.82
N PRO A 432 14.92 2.00 -21.80
CA PRO A 432 15.00 0.90 -22.75
C PRO A 432 13.79 -0.05 -22.73
N TYR A 433 13.11 -0.13 -21.58
CA TYR A 433 11.99 -1.04 -21.30
C TYR A 433 10.63 -0.35 -21.29
N VAL A 434 10.60 0.97 -21.46
CA VAL A 434 9.38 1.76 -21.61
C VAL A 434 9.19 2.18 -23.06
N THR A 435 10.16 2.89 -23.65
CA THR A 435 10.06 3.40 -25.03
C THR A 435 11.12 2.83 -25.99
N GLY A 436 12.01 1.98 -25.49
CA GLY A 436 13.10 1.38 -26.28
C GLY A 436 12.65 0.21 -27.17
N ALA A 437 13.62 -0.51 -27.74
CA ALA A 437 13.36 -1.68 -28.58
C ALA A 437 12.72 -2.85 -27.80
N ASP A 438 13.02 -2.94 -26.50
CA ASP A 438 12.40 -3.87 -25.54
C ASP A 438 11.30 -3.16 -24.72
N GLY A 439 10.74 -2.09 -25.28
CA GLY A 439 9.77 -1.19 -24.66
C GLY A 439 8.36 -1.78 -24.57
N GLU A 440 7.47 -1.01 -23.96
CA GLU A 440 6.08 -1.39 -23.81
C GLU A 440 5.37 -1.46 -25.16
N ILE A 441 4.37 -2.33 -25.23
CA ILE A 441 3.62 -2.62 -26.45
C ILE A 441 2.23 -1.98 -26.41
N SER A 442 1.63 -1.78 -27.58
CA SER A 442 0.27 -1.25 -27.70
C SER A 442 -0.73 -2.08 -26.87
N GLY A 443 -1.58 -1.41 -26.09
CA GLY A 443 -2.53 -2.04 -25.19
C GLY A 443 -1.96 -2.45 -23.83
N TYR A 444 -0.65 -2.29 -23.60
CA TYR A 444 0.03 -2.60 -22.35
C TYR A 444 0.97 -1.47 -21.93
N THR A 445 0.42 -0.26 -21.82
CA THR A 445 1.19 0.93 -21.43
C THR A 445 0.29 1.95 -20.73
N ASN A 446 0.85 2.68 -19.78
CA ASN A 446 0.19 3.81 -19.10
C ASN A 446 0.80 5.16 -19.47
N ILE A 447 1.84 5.21 -20.32
CA ILE A 447 2.35 6.49 -20.81
C ILE A 447 1.43 7.02 -21.91
N SER A 448 1.21 8.32 -21.93
CA SER A 448 0.44 9.03 -22.94
C SER A 448 1.11 8.95 -24.31
N SER A 449 2.44 9.03 -24.35
CA SER A 449 3.26 8.85 -25.55
C SER A 449 4.74 8.69 -25.18
N ALA A 450 5.55 8.17 -26.12
CA ALA A 450 7.00 8.14 -25.94
C ALA A 450 7.61 9.54 -25.74
N SER A 451 7.06 10.57 -26.38
CA SER A 451 7.50 11.95 -26.17
C SER A 451 7.20 12.44 -24.76
N ALA A 452 6.02 12.14 -24.23
CA ALA A 452 5.61 12.50 -22.88
C ALA A 452 6.52 11.83 -21.83
N PHE A 453 6.80 10.53 -22.00
CA PHE A 453 7.76 9.84 -21.15
C PHE A 453 9.15 10.50 -21.20
N ASN A 454 9.69 10.78 -22.39
CA ASN A 454 11.02 11.38 -22.53
C ASN A 454 11.12 12.80 -21.94
N SER A 455 10.06 13.61 -21.99
CA SER A 455 10.06 14.95 -21.39
C SER A 455 9.77 14.93 -19.88
N SER A 456 9.06 13.91 -19.39
CA SER A 456 8.57 13.84 -18.00
C SER A 456 9.65 14.05 -16.94
N VAL A 457 10.88 13.55 -17.16
CA VAL A 457 11.98 13.72 -16.19
C VAL A 457 12.39 15.19 -16.05
N THR A 458 12.29 15.98 -17.11
CA THR A 458 12.56 17.42 -17.06
C THR A 458 11.46 18.13 -16.27
N ASP A 459 10.21 17.78 -16.51
CA ASP A 459 9.06 18.33 -15.81
C ASP A 459 9.12 17.99 -14.31
N PHE A 460 9.46 16.74 -13.98
CA PHE A 460 9.66 16.26 -12.60
C PHE A 460 10.78 17.02 -11.87
N VAL A 461 11.93 17.26 -12.52
CA VAL A 461 13.04 18.04 -11.95
C VAL A 461 12.65 19.51 -11.75
N SER A 462 11.90 20.08 -12.69
CA SER A 462 11.35 21.42 -12.55
C SER A 462 10.36 21.51 -11.38
N PHE A 463 9.52 20.48 -11.21
CA PHE A 463 8.57 20.37 -10.12
C PHE A 463 9.28 20.35 -8.76
N ILE A 464 10.29 19.48 -8.58
CA ILE A 464 11.11 19.43 -7.36
C ILE A 464 11.72 20.79 -7.03
N SER A 465 12.29 21.48 -8.03
CA SER A 465 12.94 22.78 -7.82
C SER A 465 11.95 23.87 -7.40
N THR A 466 10.75 23.83 -7.99
CA THR A 466 9.64 24.73 -7.64
C THR A 466 9.18 24.48 -6.22
N ARG A 467 8.92 23.21 -5.87
CA ARG A 467 8.47 22.81 -4.53
C ARG A 467 9.48 23.12 -3.44
N TRP A 468 10.78 22.96 -3.71
CA TRP A 468 11.83 23.36 -2.78
C TRP A 468 11.74 24.86 -2.45
N THR A 469 11.57 25.70 -3.48
CA THR A 469 11.45 27.16 -3.31
C THR A 469 10.16 27.54 -2.57
N GLU A 470 9.05 26.88 -2.87
CA GLU A 470 7.77 27.15 -2.20
C GLU A 470 7.81 26.75 -0.71
N ALA A 471 8.48 25.63 -0.39
CA ALA A 471 8.69 25.20 0.98
C ALA A 471 9.61 26.17 1.75
N ASP A 472 10.77 26.54 1.19
CA ASP A 472 11.73 27.49 1.79
C ASP A 472 11.11 28.87 2.04
N ASN A 473 10.20 29.31 1.16
CA ASN A 473 9.45 30.55 1.38
C ASN A 473 8.36 30.42 2.46
N TYR A 474 7.85 29.21 2.71
CA TYR A 474 6.84 28.95 3.71
C TYR A 474 7.43 28.92 5.13
N THR A 475 8.64 28.41 5.30
CA THR A 475 9.40 28.34 6.57
C THR A 475 10.66 29.24 6.58
N PRO A 476 10.51 30.58 6.57
CA PRO A 476 11.64 31.51 6.43
C PRO A 476 12.53 31.70 7.68
#